data_AF-A0A564W7E5-F1
#
_entry.id   AF-A0A564W7E5-F1
#
_cell.length_a   1.000
_cell.length_b   1.000
_cell.length_c   1.000
_cell.angle_alpha   90.00
_cell.angle_beta   90.00
_cell.angle_gamma   90.00
#
_symmetry.space_group_name_H-M   'P 1'
#
loop_
_entity.id
_entity.type
_entity.pdbx_description
1 polymer ?
#
loop_
_entity_poly.entity_id
_entity_poly.type
_entity_poly.pdbx_seq_one_letter_code
_entity_poly.pdbx_strand_id
1 'polypeptide(L)' 'MEERMMDTIVEIYNHMDDRDKDAFTLGDAEDMVEDQIRMDKEAGREPLAYDPQFFYDTIVELMEQDAK' A
#
# COMPACT_ATOMS: atom_id res chain seq x y z
N MET A 1 9.27 0.51 -13.36
CA MET A 1 7.94 0.18 -12.80
C MET A 1 8.15 -0.45 -11.42
N GLU A 2 9.07 -1.41 -11.29
CA GLU A 2 9.54 -1.93 -9.99
C GLU A 2 10.16 -0.86 -9.07
N GLU A 3 11.04 0.02 -9.55
CA GLU A 3 11.64 1.07 -8.68
C GLU A 3 10.58 1.96 -8.01
N ARG A 4 9.55 2.39 -8.75
CA ARG A 4 8.44 3.19 -8.19
C ARG A 4 7.59 2.41 -7.19
N MET A 5 7.50 1.10 -7.36
CA MET A 5 6.77 0.21 -6.46
C MET A 5 7.54 0.06 -5.15
N MET A 6 8.85 -0.19 -5.24
CA MET A 6 9.76 -0.27 -4.10
C MET A 6 9.81 1.06 -3.33
N ASP A 7 9.87 2.20 -4.01
CA ASP A 7 9.83 3.53 -3.37
C ASP A 7 8.52 3.75 -2.61
N THR A 8 7.39 3.36 -3.20
CA THR A 8 6.06 3.45 -2.57
C THR A 8 6.00 2.55 -1.34
N ILE A 9 6.45 1.30 -1.44
CA ILE A 9 6.48 0.35 -0.31
C ILE A 9 7.40 0.86 0.82
N VAL A 10 8.56 1.43 0.49
CA VAL A 10 9.50 1.97 1.49
C VAL A 10 8.93 3.22 2.18
N GLU A 11 8.26 4.11 1.45
CA GLU A 11 7.57 5.26 2.06
C GLU A 11 6.45 4.80 3.00
N ILE A 12 5.61 3.87 2.55
CA ILE A 12 4.57 3.24 3.38
C ILE A 12 5.20 2.67 4.66
N TYR A 13 6.27 1.87 4.54
CA TYR A 13 6.94 1.25 5.68
C TYR A 13 7.53 2.27 6.67
N ASN A 14 8.00 3.42 6.19
CA ASN A 14 8.50 4.51 7.03
C ASN A 14 7.38 5.22 7.81
N HIS A 15 6.16 5.21 7.31
CA HIS A 15 4.99 5.83 7.95
C HIS A 15 4.30 4.92 8.97
N MET A 16 4.68 3.63 9.03
CA MET A 16 4.13 2.68 9.99
C MET A 16 4.73 2.82 11.39
N ASP A 17 3.88 2.73 12.42
CA ASP A 17 4.33 2.54 13.81
C ASP A 17 4.91 1.13 13.99
N ASP A 18 5.81 0.96 14.96
CA ASP A 18 6.54 -0.31 15.16
C ASP A 18 5.61 -1.53 15.38
N ARG A 19 4.41 -1.30 15.92
CA ARG A 19 3.38 -2.32 16.10
C ARG A 19 2.74 -2.75 14.78
N ASP A 20 2.55 -1.82 13.87
CA ASP A 20 1.97 -2.09 12.56
C ASP A 20 3.01 -2.77 11.67
N LYS A 21 4.30 -2.42 11.79
CA LYS A 21 5.41 -3.13 11.12
C LYS A 21 5.53 -4.60 11.51
N ASP A 22 5.20 -4.94 12.75
CA ASP A 22 5.18 -6.33 13.23
C ASP A 22 3.97 -7.12 12.69
N ALA A 23 2.87 -6.43 12.39
CA ALA A 23 1.63 -7.05 11.89
C ALA A 23 1.53 -7.04 10.35
N PHE A 24 2.26 -6.16 9.68
CA PHE A 24 2.20 -5.92 8.23
C PHE A 24 3.52 -6.34 7.58
N THR A 25 3.51 -7.46 6.86
CA THR A 25 4.73 -7.94 6.22
C THR A 25 4.97 -7.23 4.89
N LEU A 26 6.23 -7.16 4.45
CA LEU A 26 6.58 -6.64 3.12
C LEU A 26 5.85 -7.38 1.99
N GLY A 27 5.55 -8.68 2.18
CA GLY A 27 4.79 -9.47 1.21
C GLY A 27 3.31 -9.04 1.14
N ASP A 28 2.69 -8.74 2.29
CA ASP A 28 1.33 -8.20 2.32
C ASP A 28 1.27 -6.82 1.64
N ALA A 29 2.30 -5.99 1.85
CA ALA A 29 2.44 -4.70 1.19
C ALA A 29 2.58 -4.84 -0.35
N GLU A 30 3.42 -5.78 -0.80
CA GLU A 30 3.62 -6.08 -2.22
C GLU A 30 2.32 -6.57 -2.89
N ASP A 31 1.64 -7.55 -2.29
CA ASP A 31 0.38 -8.09 -2.81
C ASP A 31 -0.71 -7.00 -2.91
N MET A 32 -0.82 -6.13 -1.90
CA MET A 32 -1.78 -5.03 -1.90
C MET A 32 -1.48 -3.97 -2.97
N VAL A 33 -0.20 -3.63 -3.17
CA VAL A 33 0.21 -2.70 -4.22
C VAL A 33 -0.01 -3.31 -5.61
N GLU A 34 0.26 -4.60 -5.79
CA GLU A 34 -0.03 -5.31 -7.05
C GLU A 34 -1.53 -5.32 -7.37
N ASP A 35 -2.37 -5.57 -6.38
CA ASP A 35 -3.83 -5.55 -6.56
C ASP A 35 -4.32 -4.14 -6.92
N GLN A 36 -3.78 -3.09 -6.30
CA GLN A 36 -4.11 -1.71 -6.67
C GLN A 36 -3.68 -1.38 -8.10
N ILE A 37 -2.46 -1.78 -8.51
CA ILE A 37 -1.98 -1.59 -9.88
C ILE A 37 -2.88 -2.30 -10.89
N ARG A 38 -3.37 -3.50 -10.56
CA ARG A 38 -4.33 -4.24 -11.39
C ARG A 38 -5.66 -3.50 -11.51
N MET A 39 -6.20 -3.03 -10.39
CA MET A 39 -7.46 -2.26 -10.36
C MET A 39 -7.35 -0.94 -11.13
N ASP A 40 -6.24 -0.21 -11.03
CA ASP A 40 -6.03 1.03 -11.77
C ASP A 40 -5.95 0.78 -13.28
N LYS A 41 -5.28 -0.29 -13.70
CA LYS A 41 -5.24 -0.69 -15.12
C LYS A 41 -6.63 -1.04 -15.65
N GLU A 42 -7.43 -1.77 -14.88
CA GLU A 42 -8.82 -2.10 -15.24
C GLU A 42 -9.71 -0.85 -15.31
N ALA A 43 -9.46 0.14 -14.44
CA ALA A 43 -10.18 1.41 -14.42
C ALA A 43 -9.66 2.45 -15.44
N GLY A 44 -8.58 2.14 -16.17
CA GLY A 44 -7.94 3.07 -17.11
C GLY A 44 -7.22 4.25 -16.44
N ARG A 45 -6.85 4.11 -15.16
CA ARG A 45 -6.10 5.09 -14.37
C ARG A 45 -4.60 4.81 -14.48
N GLU A 46 -3.79 5.84 -14.27
CA GLU A 46 -2.34 5.68 -14.19
C GLU A 46 -1.97 5.08 -12.83
N PRO A 47 -1.37 3.87 -12.78
CA PRO A 47 -1.02 3.23 -11.52
C PRO A 47 0.04 4.03 -10.75
N LEU A 48 0.00 3.94 -9.42
CA LEU A 48 0.97 4.58 -8.52
C LEU A 48 1.07 6.10 -8.68
N ALA A 49 0.04 6.76 -9.23
CA ALA A 49 0.00 8.21 -9.42
C ALA A 49 -0.58 8.98 -8.22
N TYR A 50 -0.84 8.26 -7.12
CA TYR A 50 -1.39 8.75 -5.87
C TYR A 50 -0.29 8.95 -4.82
N ASP A 51 -0.62 9.73 -3.79
CA ASP A 51 0.26 10.00 -2.65
C ASP A 51 0.46 8.70 -1.80
N PRO A 52 1.71 8.28 -1.54
CA PRO A 52 2.00 7.06 -0.79
C PRO A 52 1.52 7.07 0.67
N GLN A 53 1.49 8.23 1.33
CA GLN A 53 0.92 8.36 2.68
C GLN A 53 -0.60 8.15 2.64
N PHE A 54 -1.30 8.76 1.68
CA PHE A 54 -2.74 8.55 1.49
C PHE A 54 -3.08 7.07 1.23
N PHE A 55 -2.24 6.37 0.47
CA PHE A 55 -2.39 4.95 0.21
C PHE A 55 -2.20 4.11 1.49
N TYR A 56 -1.17 4.42 2.28
CA TYR A 56 -0.97 3.79 3.59
C TYR A 56 -2.15 4.01 4.53
N ASP A 57 -2.60 5.26 4.69
CA ASP A 57 -3.71 5.61 5.57
C ASP A 57 -4.99 4.85 5.17
N THR A 58 -5.25 4.72 3.87
CA THR A 58 -6.39 3.95 3.33
C THR A 58 -6.27 2.46 3.67
N ILE A 59 -5.06 1.88 3.56
CA ILE A 59 -4.81 0.47 3.92
C ILE A 59 -5.03 0.24 5.41
N VAL A 60 -4.48 1.10 6.27
CA VAL A 60 -4.65 1.02 7.72
C VAL A 60 -6.13 1.13 8.08
N GLU A 61 -6.85 2.09 7.50
CA GLU A 61 -8.28 2.27 7.75
C GLU A 61 -9.10 1.03 7.34
N LEU A 62 -8.77 0.37 6.23
CA LEU A 62 -9.40 -0.87 5.80
C LEU A 62 -9.09 -2.04 6.74
N MET A 63 -7.83 -2.18 7.18
CA MET A 63 -7.43 -3.21 8.14
C MET A 63 -8.12 -3.03 9.50
N GLU A 64 -8.26 -1.79 9.97
CA GLU A 64 -8.99 -1.47 11.22
C GLU A 64 -10.50 -1.73 11.12
N GLN A 65 -11.08 -1.66 9.91
CA GLN A 65 -12.48 -2.01 9.67
C GLN A 65 -12.71 -3.53 9.69
N ASP A 66 -11.80 -4.32 9.12
CA ASP A 66 -11.92 -5.78 9.06
C ASP A 66 -11.63 -6.46 10.42
N ALA A 67 -10.88 -5.77 11.29
CA ALA A 67 -10.64 -6.20 12.67
C ALA A 67 -11.83 -5.96 13.64
N LYS A 68 -12.96 -5.40 13.17
CA LYS A 68 -14.18 -5.12 13.96
C LYS A 68 -15.32 -6.07 13.64
#